data_AF-A0A7Y7CBP3-F1
#
_entry.id   AF-A0A7Y7CBP3-F1
#
_cell.length_a   1.000
_cell.length_b   1.000
_cell.length_c   1.000
_cell.angle_alpha   90.00
_cell.angle_beta   90.00
_cell.angle_gamma   90.00
#
_symmetry.space_group_name_H-M   'P 1'
#
loop_
_entity.id
_entity.type
_entity.pdbx_description
1 polymer ?
#
loop_
_entity_poly.entity_id
_entity_poly.type
_entity_poly.pdbx_seq_one_letter_code
_entity_poly.pdbx_strand_id
1 'polypeptide(L)'
;MRPLSRPARGGSQGAAVSGRRALAWGLLALTVACPHRREESCASVQALVLEELRVTDGFRDSQHDAHSLALNASQLEELSSRLKALRVSDAALREAVRRYGADLDLLARSHAHIARVRARPEQDVAAMDDGQVGPGVTLATYEDSVNEARSAISRLCSRP
;
A
#
# COMPACT_ATOMS: atom_id res chain seq x y z
N MET A 1 76.15 33.72 -0.87
CA MET A 1 75.18 33.69 -2.00
C MET A 1 74.02 32.76 -1.64
N ARG A 2 72.82 32.97 -2.22
CA ARG A 2 71.68 32.02 -2.27
C ARG A 2 71.76 31.25 -3.64
N PRO A 3 70.97 30.19 -3.95
CA PRO A 3 69.61 29.90 -3.46
C PRO A 3 69.18 28.41 -3.25
N LEU A 4 67.95 28.22 -2.71
CA LEU A 4 66.95 27.14 -2.95
C LEU A 4 67.34 25.64 -2.75
N SER A 5 66.46 24.71 -2.34
CA SER A 5 65.00 24.58 -2.51
C SER A 5 64.24 24.00 -1.27
N ARG A 6 62.90 24.04 -1.35
CA ARG A 6 61.86 23.38 -0.50
C ARG A 6 61.19 22.23 -1.32
N PRO A 7 60.12 21.50 -0.88
CA PRO A 7 59.37 21.47 0.40
C PRO A 7 59.51 20.05 1.06
N ALA A 8 58.56 19.32 1.71
CA ALA A 8 57.14 19.48 2.04
C ALA A 8 56.68 18.53 3.20
N ARG A 9 55.61 18.92 3.92
CA ARG A 9 54.81 18.11 4.90
C ARG A 9 55.56 17.62 6.16
N GLY A 10 54.90 17.37 7.31
CA GLY A 10 53.49 17.60 7.67
C GLY A 10 52.79 16.35 8.21
N GLY A 11 53.11 15.95 9.46
CA GLY A 11 52.34 14.96 10.24
C GLY A 11 51.78 15.62 11.51
N SER A 12 50.50 15.54 11.86
CA SER A 12 49.59 14.39 12.01
C SER A 12 49.61 13.77 13.43
N GLN A 13 49.08 14.50 14.41
CA GLN A 13 48.60 13.94 15.68
C GLN A 13 47.36 14.73 16.12
N GLY A 14 46.18 14.19 15.78
CA GLY A 14 44.88 14.85 15.98
C GLY A 14 43.70 13.91 15.75
N ALA A 15 43.88 12.61 16.06
CA ALA A 15 42.99 11.52 15.65
C ALA A 15 42.52 10.64 16.82
N ALA A 16 42.11 11.26 17.93
CA ALA A 16 41.65 10.55 19.14
C ALA A 16 40.27 10.98 19.67
N VAL A 17 39.58 11.95 19.03
CA VAL A 17 38.32 12.55 19.55
C VAL A 17 37.25 12.68 18.46
N SER A 18 36.97 11.61 17.69
CA SER A 18 35.91 11.65 16.66
C SER A 18 34.96 10.44 16.62
N GLY A 19 35.35 9.27 17.14
CA GLY A 19 34.49 8.06 17.08
C GLY A 19 33.16 8.19 17.84
N ARG A 20 33.18 8.71 19.07
CA ARG A 20 31.97 8.76 19.93
C ARG A 20 30.94 9.82 19.49
N ARG A 21 31.35 10.88 18.79
CA ARG A 21 30.42 11.88 18.25
C ARG A 21 29.67 11.34 17.04
N ALA A 22 30.35 10.71 16.08
CA ALA A 22 29.73 10.19 14.86
C ALA A 22 28.56 9.21 15.15
N LEU A 23 28.74 8.31 16.11
CA LEU A 23 27.70 7.35 16.51
C LEU A 23 26.46 8.03 17.12
N ALA A 24 26.65 9.08 17.94
CA ALA A 24 25.54 9.82 18.53
C ALA A 24 24.70 10.57 17.48
N TRP A 25 25.36 11.21 16.50
CA TRP A 25 24.67 11.87 15.38
C TRP A 25 23.94 10.86 14.49
N GLY A 26 24.51 9.67 14.24
CA GLY A 26 23.86 8.60 13.47
C GLY A 26 22.59 8.06 14.14
N LEU A 27 22.63 7.84 15.46
CA LEU A 27 21.46 7.43 16.24
C LEU A 27 20.36 8.51 16.25
N LEU A 28 20.73 9.78 16.46
CA LEU A 28 19.79 10.90 16.41
C LEU A 28 19.13 11.05 15.03
N ALA A 29 19.91 10.94 13.95
CA ALA A 29 19.38 10.99 12.58
C ALA A 29 18.39 9.84 12.30
N LEU A 30 18.67 8.62 12.78
CA LEU A 30 17.73 7.49 12.68
C LEU A 30 16.44 7.76 13.47
N THR A 31 16.52 8.26 14.70
CA THR A 31 15.33 8.55 15.52
C THR A 31 14.41 9.63 14.94
N VAL A 32 14.92 10.54 14.09
CA VAL A 32 14.11 11.55 13.39
C VAL A 32 13.64 11.06 12.02
N ALA A 33 14.45 10.29 11.30
CA ALA A 33 14.09 9.77 9.97
C ALA A 33 13.03 8.64 10.03
N CYS A 34 12.99 7.85 11.09
CA CYS A 34 12.00 6.77 11.27
C CYS A 34 10.54 7.27 11.37
N PRO A 35 10.17 8.20 12.26
CA PRO A 35 8.80 8.72 12.30
C PRO A 35 8.43 9.42 10.98
N HIS A 36 9.32 10.25 10.43
CA HIS A 36 9.02 10.99 9.20
C HIS A 36 8.74 10.08 7.99
N ARG A 37 9.55 9.02 7.80
CA ARG A 37 9.28 8.02 6.74
C ARG A 37 8.01 7.19 6.98
N ARG A 38 7.58 7.07 8.23
CA ARG A 38 6.32 6.41 8.60
C ARG A 38 5.13 7.32 8.31
N GLU A 39 5.23 8.63 8.57
CA GLU A 39 4.27 9.66 8.16
C GLU A 39 4.10 9.68 6.63
N GLU A 40 5.21 9.77 5.86
CA GLU A 40 5.20 9.71 4.39
C GLU A 40 4.54 8.43 3.86
N SER A 41 4.86 7.28 4.46
CA SER A 41 4.26 5.99 4.11
C SER A 41 2.75 5.99 4.41
N CYS A 42 2.35 6.48 5.58
CA CYS A 42 0.95 6.53 6.01
C CYS A 42 0.11 7.48 5.16
N ALA A 43 0.59 8.68 4.84
CA ALA A 43 -0.10 9.61 3.95
C ALA A 43 -0.30 8.99 2.56
N SER A 44 0.73 8.31 2.03
CA SER A 44 0.68 7.63 0.74
C SER A 44 -0.34 6.48 0.72
N VAL A 45 -0.41 5.67 1.78
CA VAL A 45 -1.38 4.57 1.92
C VAL A 45 -2.80 5.11 2.13
N GLN A 46 -2.98 6.13 2.98
CA GLN A 46 -4.28 6.76 3.25
C GLN A 46 -4.86 7.44 1.99
N ALA A 47 -4.02 8.00 1.13
CA ALA A 47 -4.46 8.52 -0.17
C ALA A 47 -5.08 7.41 -1.05
N LEU A 48 -4.45 6.25 -1.15
CA LEU A 48 -4.99 5.10 -1.90
C LEU A 48 -6.26 4.51 -1.25
N VAL A 49 -6.35 4.50 0.09
CA VAL A 49 -7.58 4.14 0.82
C VAL A 49 -8.74 5.08 0.51
N LEU A 50 -8.48 6.39 0.42
CA LEU A 50 -9.50 7.38 0.05
C LEU A 50 -9.86 7.33 -1.44
N GLU A 51 -9.01 6.76 -2.29
CA GLU A 51 -9.30 6.52 -3.71
C GLU A 51 -10.15 5.25 -3.88
N GLU A 52 -9.80 4.17 -3.18
CA GLU A 52 -10.58 2.94 -3.06
C GLU A 52 -12.00 3.20 -2.56
N LEU A 53 -12.17 3.98 -1.48
CA LEU A 53 -13.48 4.38 -0.99
C LEU A 53 -14.34 5.10 -2.06
N ARG A 54 -13.74 5.97 -2.88
CA ARG A 54 -14.46 6.67 -3.97
C ARG A 54 -14.85 5.72 -5.09
N VAL A 55 -14.01 4.74 -5.40
CA VAL A 55 -14.31 3.65 -6.35
C VAL A 55 -15.45 2.77 -5.81
N THR A 56 -15.45 2.40 -4.53
CA THR A 56 -16.55 1.60 -3.97
C THR A 56 -17.85 2.39 -3.86
N ASP A 57 -17.82 3.64 -3.39
CA ASP A 57 -19.04 4.43 -3.21
C ASP A 57 -19.65 4.87 -4.55
N GLY A 58 -18.84 5.31 -5.51
CA GLY A 58 -19.30 5.80 -6.81
C GLY A 58 -19.95 4.72 -7.71
N PHE A 59 -19.80 3.45 -7.36
CA PHE A 59 -20.37 2.31 -8.09
C PHE A 59 -21.53 1.63 -7.35
N ARG A 60 -21.89 2.07 -6.12
CA ARG A 60 -22.95 1.42 -5.33
C ARG A 60 -24.31 1.39 -6.04
N ASP A 61 -24.64 2.45 -6.78
CA ASP A 61 -25.90 2.55 -7.53
C ASP A 61 -25.86 1.74 -8.85
N SER A 62 -24.67 1.51 -9.43
CA SER A 62 -24.46 0.87 -10.73
C SER A 62 -24.08 -0.62 -10.67
N GLN A 63 -24.00 -1.22 -9.47
CA GLN A 63 -23.66 -2.65 -9.26
C GLN A 63 -24.53 -3.66 -10.02
N HIS A 64 -25.67 -3.25 -10.56
CA HIS A 64 -26.56 -4.08 -11.35
C HIS A 64 -26.05 -4.32 -12.78
N ASP A 65 -25.26 -3.39 -13.33
CA ASP A 65 -24.74 -3.44 -14.70
C ASP A 65 -23.39 -4.19 -14.80
N ALA A 66 -23.28 -5.05 -15.81
CA ALA A 66 -22.08 -5.84 -16.10
C ALA A 66 -20.88 -4.99 -16.54
N HIS A 67 -21.08 -3.87 -17.26
CA HIS A 67 -19.98 -2.99 -17.67
C HIS A 67 -19.40 -2.24 -16.46
N SER A 68 -20.25 -1.70 -15.60
CA SER A 68 -19.90 -1.03 -14.35
C SER A 68 -19.16 -1.95 -13.39
N LEU A 69 -19.60 -3.21 -13.23
CA LEU A 69 -18.88 -4.23 -12.46
C LEU A 69 -17.49 -4.54 -13.02
N ALA A 70 -17.35 -4.64 -14.36
CA ALA A 70 -16.06 -4.89 -15.00
C ALA A 70 -15.09 -3.71 -14.85
N LEU A 71 -15.60 -2.47 -14.88
CA LEU A 71 -14.81 -1.25 -14.66
C LEU A 71 -14.36 -1.12 -13.20
N ASN A 72 -15.23 -1.39 -12.23
CA ASN A 72 -14.86 -1.42 -10.82
C ASN A 72 -13.74 -2.44 -10.56
N ALA A 73 -13.85 -3.65 -11.11
CA ALA A 73 -12.82 -4.67 -11.01
C ALA A 73 -11.44 -4.20 -11.51
N SER A 74 -11.36 -3.52 -12.65
CA SER A 74 -10.07 -3.03 -13.18
C SER A 74 -9.49 -1.90 -12.34
N GLN A 75 -10.33 -1.04 -11.76
CA GLN A 75 -9.89 0.02 -10.83
C GLN A 75 -9.36 -0.55 -9.51
N LEU A 76 -9.99 -1.59 -8.98
CA LEU A 76 -9.53 -2.30 -7.78
C LEU A 76 -8.20 -3.06 -8.04
N GLU A 77 -8.03 -3.66 -9.23
CA GLU A 77 -6.74 -4.26 -9.66
C GLU A 77 -5.62 -3.21 -9.79
N GLU A 78 -5.92 -2.01 -10.29
CA GLU A 78 -4.95 -0.90 -10.35
C GLU A 78 -4.56 -0.40 -8.96
N LEU A 79 -5.54 -0.16 -8.08
CA LEU A 79 -5.33 0.27 -6.69
C LEU A 79 -4.50 -0.75 -5.90
N SER A 80 -4.84 -2.03 -6.02
CA SER A 80 -4.05 -3.15 -5.48
C SER A 80 -2.60 -3.13 -5.99
N SER A 81 -2.41 -2.96 -7.30
CA SER A 81 -1.07 -2.90 -7.90
C SER A 81 -0.26 -1.71 -7.39
N ARG A 82 -0.90 -0.54 -7.21
CA ARG A 82 -0.31 0.67 -6.65
C ARG A 82 0.06 0.50 -5.17
N LEU A 83 -0.80 -0.12 -4.37
CA LEU A 83 -0.52 -0.48 -2.97
C LEU A 83 0.70 -1.41 -2.85
N LYS A 84 0.77 -2.46 -3.68
CA LYS A 84 1.91 -3.40 -3.73
C LYS A 84 3.22 -2.73 -4.17
N ALA A 85 3.16 -1.64 -4.93
CA ALA A 85 4.33 -0.87 -5.35
C ALA A 85 4.85 0.12 -4.28
N LEU A 86 4.08 0.40 -3.22
CA LEU A 86 4.49 1.35 -2.18
C LEU A 86 5.68 0.84 -1.36
N ARG A 87 6.71 1.69 -1.23
CA ARG A 87 7.94 1.42 -0.45
C ARG A 87 7.75 1.67 1.05
N VAL A 88 6.83 0.94 1.67
CA VAL A 88 6.54 1.05 3.10
C VAL A 88 7.76 0.62 3.93
N SER A 89 8.28 1.54 4.75
CA SER A 89 9.48 1.30 5.57
C SER A 89 9.18 0.58 6.90
N ASP A 90 8.03 0.86 7.52
CA ASP A 90 7.57 0.15 8.71
C ASP A 90 7.14 -1.30 8.39
N ALA A 91 7.41 -2.24 9.30
CA ALA A 91 7.14 -3.66 9.06
C ALA A 91 5.66 -4.03 9.25
N ALA A 92 4.98 -3.45 10.24
CA ALA A 92 3.57 -3.76 10.51
C ALA A 92 2.65 -3.15 9.44
N LEU A 93 2.91 -1.89 9.05
CA LEU A 93 2.20 -1.21 7.97
C LEU A 93 2.44 -1.89 6.62
N ARG A 94 3.65 -2.37 6.33
CA ARG A 94 3.92 -3.12 5.09
C ARG A 94 3.10 -4.39 5.00
N GLU A 95 2.99 -5.15 6.10
CA GLU A 95 2.19 -6.37 6.14
C GLU A 95 0.68 -6.07 6.04
N ALA A 96 0.19 -4.99 6.67
CA ALA A 96 -1.19 -4.55 6.53
C ALA A 96 -1.53 -4.12 5.08
N VAL A 97 -0.65 -3.35 4.44
CA VAL A 97 -0.77 -2.94 3.03
C VAL A 97 -0.71 -4.14 2.08
N ARG A 98 0.14 -5.13 2.37
CA ARG A 98 0.23 -6.37 1.59
C ARG A 98 -1.06 -7.20 1.66
N ARG A 99 -1.70 -7.27 2.84
CA ARG A 99 -3.00 -7.93 3.02
C ARG A 99 -4.08 -7.18 2.25
N TYR A 100 -4.26 -5.89 2.53
CA TYR A 100 -5.24 -5.03 1.86
C TYR A 100 -5.17 -5.11 0.32
N GLY A 101 -3.96 -5.13 -0.27
CA GLY A 101 -3.82 -5.35 -1.72
C GLY A 101 -4.22 -6.76 -2.20
N ALA A 102 -4.05 -7.80 -1.39
CA ALA A 102 -4.54 -9.15 -1.69
C ALA A 102 -6.06 -9.28 -1.51
N ASP A 103 -6.64 -8.55 -0.55
CA ASP A 103 -8.09 -8.49 -0.31
C ASP A 103 -8.79 -7.73 -1.45
N LEU A 104 -8.19 -6.64 -1.93
CA LEU A 104 -8.64 -5.91 -3.12
C LEU A 104 -8.52 -6.76 -4.40
N ASP A 105 -7.50 -7.61 -4.55
CA ASP A 105 -7.45 -8.56 -5.68
C ASP A 105 -8.63 -9.55 -5.64
N LEU A 106 -9.06 -9.98 -4.44
CA LEU A 106 -10.18 -10.90 -4.28
C LEU A 106 -11.51 -10.21 -4.62
N LEU A 107 -11.72 -8.99 -4.12
CA LEU A 107 -12.88 -8.17 -4.45
C LEU A 107 -12.94 -7.83 -5.96
N ALA A 108 -11.81 -7.51 -6.58
CA ALA A 108 -11.72 -7.25 -8.02
C ALA A 108 -12.06 -8.49 -8.87
N ARG A 109 -11.43 -9.64 -8.58
CA ARG A 109 -11.75 -10.92 -9.24
C ARG A 109 -13.23 -11.28 -9.07
N SER A 110 -13.80 -10.93 -7.92
CA SER A 110 -15.21 -11.13 -7.58
C SER A 110 -16.13 -10.29 -8.49
N HIS A 111 -15.97 -8.95 -8.52
CA HIS A 111 -16.74 -8.11 -9.44
C HIS A 111 -16.56 -8.52 -10.91
N ALA A 112 -15.35 -8.91 -11.32
CA ALA A 112 -15.08 -9.40 -12.67
C ALA A 112 -15.78 -10.74 -12.98
N HIS A 113 -16.02 -11.61 -11.98
CA HIS A 113 -16.81 -12.83 -12.16
C HIS A 113 -18.29 -12.51 -12.36
N ILE A 114 -18.87 -11.71 -11.46
CA ILE A 114 -20.28 -11.30 -11.54
C ILE A 114 -20.56 -10.57 -12.87
N ALA A 115 -19.64 -9.70 -13.32
CA ALA A 115 -19.70 -9.05 -14.62
C ALA A 115 -19.78 -10.04 -15.80
N ARG A 116 -18.98 -11.12 -15.78
CA ARG A 116 -18.97 -12.13 -16.86
C ARG A 116 -20.26 -12.95 -16.89
N VAL A 117 -20.82 -13.31 -15.73
CA VAL A 117 -22.10 -14.02 -15.63
C VAL A 117 -23.23 -13.14 -16.16
N ARG A 118 -23.34 -11.89 -15.67
CA ARG A 118 -24.42 -10.96 -16.07
C ARG A 118 -24.31 -10.48 -17.52
N ALA A 119 -23.13 -10.56 -18.14
CA ALA A 119 -22.96 -10.33 -19.57
C ALA A 119 -23.43 -11.50 -20.46
N ARG A 120 -23.83 -12.65 -19.90
CA ARG A 120 -24.27 -13.86 -20.64
C ARG A 120 -25.48 -14.58 -19.98
N PRO A 121 -26.59 -13.88 -19.70
CA PRO A 121 -27.70 -14.44 -18.93
C PRO A 121 -28.36 -15.67 -19.57
N GLU A 122 -28.31 -15.79 -20.91
CA GLU A 122 -28.95 -16.90 -21.64
C GLU A 122 -28.21 -18.25 -21.53
N GLN A 123 -27.02 -18.30 -20.92
CA GLN A 123 -26.25 -19.55 -20.76
C GLN A 123 -26.37 -20.19 -19.36
N ASP A 124 -26.86 -19.46 -18.36
CA ASP A 124 -26.76 -19.85 -16.94
C ASP A 124 -28.12 -19.79 -16.19
N VAL A 125 -29.21 -20.21 -16.84
CA VAL A 125 -30.56 -20.29 -16.22
C VAL A 125 -30.60 -21.25 -15.01
N ALA A 126 -29.60 -22.13 -14.85
CA ALA A 126 -29.42 -22.98 -13.67
C ALA A 126 -28.73 -22.26 -12.49
N ALA A 127 -28.10 -21.11 -12.73
CA ALA A 127 -27.42 -20.30 -11.73
C ALA A 127 -28.20 -18.98 -11.50
N MET A 128 -29.27 -19.07 -10.69
CA MET A 128 -29.84 -17.88 -10.07
C MET A 128 -28.80 -17.29 -9.11
N ASP A 129 -28.09 -16.25 -9.57
CA ASP A 129 -27.09 -15.47 -8.82
C ASP A 129 -27.65 -15.00 -7.47
N ASP A 130 -27.34 -15.74 -6.41
CA ASP A 130 -27.66 -15.43 -5.02
C ASP A 130 -26.55 -14.57 -4.36
N GLY A 131 -25.73 -13.90 -5.18
CA GLY A 131 -24.59 -13.09 -4.75
C GLY A 131 -23.33 -13.90 -4.42
N GLN A 132 -23.34 -15.20 -4.70
CA GLN A 132 -22.17 -16.08 -4.56
C GLN A 132 -21.19 -15.93 -5.71
N VAL A 133 -19.89 -15.93 -5.39
CA VAL A 133 -18.80 -15.64 -6.34
C VAL A 133 -17.80 -16.81 -6.45
N GLY A 134 -18.29 -17.99 -6.10
CA GLY A 134 -17.56 -19.21 -5.81
C GLY A 134 -18.32 -20.01 -4.75
N PRO A 135 -17.87 -21.22 -4.38
CA PRO A 135 -18.63 -22.10 -3.49
C PRO A 135 -18.80 -21.50 -2.09
N GLY A 136 -20.00 -21.00 -1.77
CA GLY A 136 -20.37 -20.54 -0.43
C GLY A 136 -19.79 -19.19 0.00
N VAL A 137 -19.23 -18.38 -0.90
CA VAL A 137 -18.65 -17.06 -0.56
C VAL A 137 -19.36 -15.95 -1.33
N THR A 138 -19.92 -14.99 -0.59
CA THR A 138 -20.66 -13.85 -1.15
C THR A 138 -19.77 -12.64 -1.40
N LEU A 139 -20.19 -11.73 -2.29
CA LEU A 139 -19.51 -10.45 -2.53
C LEU A 139 -19.22 -9.69 -1.21
N ALA A 140 -20.21 -9.59 -0.33
CA ALA A 140 -20.11 -8.91 0.96
C ALA A 140 -18.97 -9.46 1.85
N THR A 141 -18.64 -10.75 1.75
CA THR A 141 -17.54 -11.36 2.51
C THR A 141 -16.19 -10.75 2.12
N TYR A 142 -16.02 -10.39 0.84
CA TYR A 142 -14.82 -9.70 0.35
C TYR A 142 -14.83 -8.20 0.72
N GLU A 143 -16.00 -7.55 0.70
CA GLU A 143 -16.15 -6.16 1.15
C GLU A 143 -15.80 -6.00 2.64
N ASP A 144 -16.28 -6.91 3.50
CA ASP A 144 -15.95 -6.94 4.94
C ASP A 144 -14.45 -7.17 5.17
N SER A 145 -13.83 -8.07 4.40
CA SER A 145 -12.38 -8.33 4.46
C SER A 145 -11.56 -7.08 4.11
N VAL A 146 -11.91 -6.41 3.01
CA VAL A 146 -11.31 -5.14 2.59
C VAL A 146 -11.50 -4.06 3.66
N ASN A 147 -12.68 -3.99 4.29
CA ASN A 147 -12.98 -3.03 5.35
C ASN A 147 -12.21 -3.30 6.66
N GLU A 148 -11.98 -4.56 7.04
CA GLU A 148 -11.12 -4.89 8.19
C GLU A 148 -9.67 -4.48 7.91
N ALA A 149 -9.16 -4.79 6.72
CA ALA A 149 -7.80 -4.43 6.29
C ALA A 149 -7.60 -2.91 6.23
N ARG A 150 -8.57 -2.17 5.68
CA ARG A 150 -8.65 -0.70 5.70
C ARG A 150 -8.61 -0.16 7.15
N SER A 151 -9.37 -0.79 8.04
CA SER A 151 -9.39 -0.45 9.47
C SER A 151 -8.06 -0.77 10.18
N ALA A 152 -7.35 -1.83 9.80
CA ALA A 152 -6.03 -2.17 10.33
C ALA A 152 -4.97 -1.14 9.92
N ILE A 153 -4.97 -0.70 8.66
CA ILE A 153 -4.14 0.40 8.15
C ILE A 153 -4.39 1.69 8.94
N SER A 154 -5.66 2.06 9.12
CA SER A 154 -6.05 3.25 9.89
C SER A 154 -5.47 3.20 11.32
N ARG A 155 -5.66 2.09 12.05
CA ARG A 155 -5.11 1.88 13.40
C ARG A 155 -3.57 1.96 13.47
N LEU A 156 -2.85 1.61 12.42
CA LEU A 156 -1.38 1.69 12.37
C LEU A 156 -0.87 3.12 12.07
N CYS A 157 -1.66 3.91 11.35
CA CYS A 157 -1.34 5.29 10.99
C CYS A 157 -1.88 6.35 11.97
N SER A 158 -2.88 6.02 12.80
CA SER A 158 -3.31 6.87 13.93
C SER A 158 -2.47 6.69 15.20
N ARG A 159 -1.53 5.74 15.23
CA ARG A 159 -0.55 5.60 16.32
C ARG A 159 0.61 6.58 16.09
N PRO A 160 1.08 7.33 17.11
CA PRO A 160 2.39 7.97 17.05
C PRO A 160 3.52 6.94 16.92
#